data_AF-A0A0L7LUN8-F1
#
_entry.id   AF-A0A0L7LUN8-F1
#
_cell.length_a   1.000
_cell.length_b   1.000
_cell.length_c   1.000
_cell.angle_alpha   90.00
_cell.angle_beta   90.00
_cell.angle_gamma   90.00
#
_symmetry.space_group_name_H-M   'P 1'
#
loop_
_entity.id
_entity.type
_entity.pdbx_description
1 polymer ?
#
loop_
_entity_poly.entity_id
_entity_poly.type
_entity_poly.pdbx_seq_one_letter_code
_entity_poly.pdbx_strand_id
1 'polypeptide(L)'
;MALSPNSLAYRKWSAIFRSRHWGYLQQKGLSMGLAMFGQGVSVTKTAGQMLFEGYEDPLLDLAKSLPASTTGGAPPVDKFGWFYGRNNSIDTDGYVEVTSGADSGTIPGQILRWNQQEYLPFYEGKCSK
;
A
#
# COMPACT_ATOMS: atom_id res chain seq x y z
N MET A 1 -1.58 6.67 12.45
CA MET A 1 -0.56 6.03 11.59
C MET A 1 -1.22 5.71 10.25
N ALA A 2 -1.22 6.65 9.30
CA ALA A 2 -1.79 6.42 7.98
C ALA A 2 -0.80 5.55 7.19
N LEU A 3 -1.26 4.40 6.70
CA LEU A 3 -0.46 3.55 5.83
C LEU A 3 -0.17 4.33 4.55
N SER A 4 1.10 4.48 4.16
CA SER A 4 1.38 5.19 2.90
C SER A 4 0.78 4.40 1.72
N PRO A 5 0.23 5.07 0.70
CA PRO A 5 -0.42 4.44 -0.47
C PRO A 5 0.50 3.47 -1.23
N ASN A 6 1.81 3.65 -1.05
CA ASN A 6 2.85 2.82 -1.66
C ASN A 6 3.15 1.55 -0.87
N SER A 7 2.62 1.40 0.35
CA SER A 7 2.78 0.16 1.12
C SER A 7 1.96 -0.97 0.50
N LEU A 8 2.56 -2.16 0.40
CA LEU A 8 1.87 -3.32 -0.14
C LEU A 8 0.64 -3.72 0.66
N ALA A 9 0.70 -3.49 1.97
CA ALA A 9 -0.41 -3.82 2.83
C ALA A 9 -1.63 -2.96 2.51
N TYR A 10 -1.48 -1.65 2.30
CA TYR A 10 -2.58 -0.79 1.83
C TYR A 10 -3.20 -1.32 0.52
N ARG A 11 -2.36 -1.83 -0.40
CA ARG A 11 -2.81 -2.44 -1.67
C ARG A 11 -3.54 -3.77 -1.47
N LYS A 12 -3.04 -4.67 -0.59
CA LYS A 12 -3.74 -5.92 -0.23
C LYS A 12 -5.11 -5.62 0.39
N TRP A 13 -5.19 -4.68 1.33
CA TRP A 13 -6.45 -4.30 1.99
C TRP A 13 -7.45 -3.64 1.03
N SER A 14 -7.00 -2.73 0.17
CA SER A 14 -7.86 -2.11 -0.84
C SER A 14 -8.33 -3.11 -1.91
N ALA A 15 -7.51 -4.10 -2.28
CA ALA A 15 -7.93 -5.18 -3.17
C ALA A 15 -9.04 -6.06 -2.54
N ILE A 16 -8.92 -6.40 -1.25
CA ILE A 16 -9.97 -7.13 -0.51
C ILE A 16 -11.25 -6.29 -0.43
N PHE A 17 -11.14 -4.99 -0.16
CA PHE A 17 -12.30 -4.11 -0.13
C PHE A 17 -12.98 -4.07 -1.51
N ARG A 18 -12.21 -3.97 -2.60
CA ARG A 18 -12.72 -3.95 -3.97
C ARG A 18 -13.41 -5.26 -4.37
N SER A 19 -12.84 -6.41 -4.00
CA SER A 19 -13.40 -7.73 -4.33
C SER A 19 -14.77 -7.99 -3.72
N ARG A 20 -15.13 -7.29 -2.63
CA ARG A 20 -16.49 -7.34 -2.04
C ARG A 20 -17.60 -6.93 -3.01
N HIS A 21 -17.27 -6.14 -4.03
CA HIS A 21 -18.21 -5.58 -5.01
C HIS A 21 -18.21 -6.36 -6.33
N TRP A 22 -17.38 -7.40 -6.45
CA TRP A 22 -17.34 -8.25 -7.64
C TRP A 22 -18.59 -9.11 -7.79
N GLY A 23 -18.92 -9.45 -9.04
CA GLY A 23 -20.05 -10.34 -9.34
C GLY A 23 -19.87 -11.73 -8.72
N TYR A 24 -20.99 -12.41 -8.44
CA TYR A 24 -21.02 -13.69 -7.73
C TYR A 24 -20.05 -14.74 -8.28
N LEU A 25 -19.96 -14.86 -9.61
CA LEU A 25 -19.05 -15.81 -10.27
C LEU A 25 -17.57 -15.50 -10.01
N GLN A 26 -17.19 -14.24 -10.01
CA GLN A 26 -15.82 -13.82 -9.75
C GLN A 26 -15.44 -14.05 -8.28
N GLN A 27 -16.35 -13.75 -7.34
CA GLN A 27 -16.15 -14.04 -5.93
C GLN A 27 -15.98 -15.54 -5.66
N LYS A 28 -16.83 -16.38 -6.26
CA LYS A 28 -16.73 -17.83 -6.16
C LYS A 28 -15.44 -18.35 -6.78
N GLY A 29 -15.06 -17.85 -7.96
CA GLY A 29 -13.79 -18.18 -8.60
C GLY A 29 -12.57 -17.84 -7.73
N LEU A 30 -12.55 -16.65 -7.13
CA LEU A 30 -11.51 -16.25 -6.18
C LEU A 30 -11.49 -17.18 -4.95
N SER A 31 -12.65 -17.46 -4.35
CA SER A 31 -12.74 -18.34 -3.17
C SER A 31 -12.25 -19.76 -3.45
N MET A 32 -12.57 -20.30 -4.63
CA MET A 32 -12.10 -21.61 -5.08
C MET A 32 -10.58 -21.59 -5.30
N GLY A 33 -10.06 -20.52 -5.91
CA GLY A 33 -8.62 -20.32 -6.09
C GLY A 33 -7.88 -20.33 -4.76
N LEU A 34 -8.28 -19.49 -3.80
CA LEU A 34 -7.66 -19.47 -2.47
C LEU A 34 -7.73 -20.82 -1.76
N ALA A 35 -8.85 -21.55 -1.87
CA ALA A 35 -8.99 -22.89 -1.29
C ALA A 35 -8.04 -23.91 -1.94
N MET A 36 -7.86 -23.86 -3.26
CA MET A 36 -6.95 -24.74 -4.02
C MET A 36 -5.47 -24.48 -3.67
N PHE A 37 -5.09 -23.24 -3.38
CA PHE A 37 -3.71 -22.90 -2.97
C PHE A 37 -3.40 -23.23 -1.51
N GLY A 38 -4.35 -23.82 -0.76
CA GLY A 38 -4.12 -24.30 0.60
C GLY A 38 -3.76 -23.19 1.59
N GLN A 39 -4.11 -21.94 1.29
CA GLN A 39 -3.76 -20.83 2.15
C GLN A 39 -4.75 -20.64 3.30
N GLY A 40 -4.22 -20.67 4.52
CA GLY A 40 -4.96 -20.29 5.71
C GLY A 40 -5.17 -18.77 5.79
N VAL A 41 -6.24 -18.36 6.48
CA VAL A 41 -6.53 -16.94 6.77
C VAL A 41 -5.45 -16.33 7.69
N SER A 42 -4.75 -17.17 8.46
CA SER A 42 -3.70 -16.77 9.39
C SER A 42 -2.34 -17.32 8.96
N VAL A 43 -1.31 -16.47 9.05
CA VAL A 43 0.08 -16.85 8.83
C VAL A 43 0.91 -16.51 10.07
N THR A 44 1.85 -17.37 10.43
CA THR A 44 2.80 -17.15 11.52
C THR A 44 4.18 -16.88 10.93
N LYS A 45 4.73 -15.70 11.21
CA LYS A 45 6.06 -15.24 10.76
C LYS A 45 6.71 -14.43 11.88
N THR A 46 8.03 -14.22 11.81
CA THR A 46 8.73 -13.39 12.80
C THR A 46 8.33 -11.91 12.63
N ALA A 47 8.45 -11.12 13.70
CA ALA A 47 8.19 -9.68 13.64
C ALA A 47 9.10 -8.99 12.61
N GLY A 48 10.38 -9.40 12.51
CA GLY A 48 11.32 -8.90 11.51
C GLY A 48 10.85 -9.13 10.07
N GLN A 49 10.36 -10.34 9.77
CA GLN A 49 9.80 -10.70 8.47
C GLN A 49 8.49 -9.97 8.15
N MET A 50 7.59 -9.82 9.12
CA MET A 50 6.34 -9.11 8.90
C MET A 50 6.56 -7.60 8.67
N LEU A 51 7.52 -7.01 9.38
CA LEU A 51 7.72 -5.56 9.37
C LEU A 51 8.70 -5.10 8.30
N PHE A 52 9.91 -5.67 8.23
CA PHE A 52 11.02 -5.05 7.48
C PHE A 52 11.65 -5.96 6.43
N GLU A 53 11.98 -7.21 6.76
CA GLU A 53 12.70 -8.13 5.86
C GLU A 53 11.81 -8.62 4.71
N GLY A 54 10.50 -8.68 4.96
CA GLY A 54 9.51 -9.28 4.08
C GLY A 54 9.58 -10.81 4.06
N TYR A 55 8.47 -11.44 3.73
CA TYR A 55 8.41 -12.89 3.48
C TYR A 55 7.76 -13.19 2.13
N GLU A 56 8.14 -14.34 1.56
CA GLU A 56 7.57 -14.86 0.33
C GLU A 56 6.19 -15.47 0.59
N ASP A 57 5.23 -15.10 -0.25
CA ASP A 57 3.82 -15.48 -0.13
C ASP A 57 3.40 -16.10 -1.46
N PRO A 58 2.91 -17.36 -1.48
CA PRO A 58 2.48 -18.02 -2.70
C PRO A 58 1.44 -17.23 -3.52
N LEU A 59 0.61 -16.38 -2.89
CA LEU A 59 -0.29 -15.49 -3.63
C LEU A 59 0.43 -14.38 -4.36
N LEU A 60 1.56 -13.89 -3.81
CA LEU A 60 2.35 -12.90 -4.51
C LEU A 60 2.98 -13.51 -5.76
N ASP A 61 3.45 -14.75 -5.68
CA ASP A 61 4.00 -15.44 -6.86
C ASP A 61 2.93 -15.73 -7.91
N LEU A 62 1.72 -16.11 -7.48
CA LEU A 62 0.57 -16.16 -8.38
C LEU A 62 0.27 -14.78 -8.97
N ALA A 63 0.24 -13.72 -8.16
CA ALA A 63 -0.06 -12.37 -8.64
C ALA A 63 0.96 -11.85 -9.65
N LYS A 64 2.25 -12.23 -9.54
CA LYS A 64 3.29 -11.95 -10.54
C LYS A 64 3.03 -12.65 -11.88
N SER A 65 2.40 -13.84 -11.84
CA SER A 65 2.06 -14.61 -13.04
C SER A 65 0.81 -14.08 -13.76
N LEU A 66 -0.01 -13.27 -13.08
CA LEU A 66 -1.24 -12.72 -13.62
C LEU A 66 -1.01 -11.41 -14.39
N PRO A 67 -1.77 -11.15 -15.46
CA PRO A 67 -1.73 -9.86 -16.17
C PRO A 67 -2.00 -8.68 -15.23
N ALA A 68 -1.35 -7.54 -15.49
CA ALA A 68 -1.51 -6.31 -14.68
C ALA A 68 -2.97 -5.79 -14.64
N SER A 69 -3.78 -6.13 -15.65
CA SER A 69 -5.22 -5.82 -15.68
C SER A 69 -6.00 -6.54 -14.57
N THR A 70 -5.60 -7.77 -14.24
CA THR A 70 -6.19 -8.59 -13.18
C THR A 70 -5.75 -8.17 -11.78
N THR A 71 -4.55 -7.59 -11.63
CA THR A 71 -4.03 -7.10 -10.34
C THR A 71 -4.41 -5.64 -10.05
N GLY A 72 -5.17 -5.00 -10.94
CA GLY A 72 -5.57 -3.60 -10.79
C GLY A 72 -4.42 -2.62 -10.95
N GLY A 73 -3.39 -2.96 -11.73
CA GLY A 73 -2.21 -2.12 -11.94
C GLY A 73 -1.26 -2.08 -10.75
N ALA A 74 -1.37 -3.04 -9.82
CA ALA A 74 -0.38 -3.18 -8.76
C ALA A 74 0.97 -3.60 -9.37
N PRO A 75 2.08 -2.90 -9.07
CA PRO A 75 3.40 -3.28 -9.52
C PRO A 75 3.77 -4.65 -8.94
N PRO A 76 4.51 -5.47 -9.68
CA PRO A 76 4.99 -6.75 -9.18
C PRO A 76 5.91 -6.47 -7.98
N VAL A 77 5.65 -7.19 -6.89
CA VAL A 77 6.39 -7.05 -5.64
C VAL A 77 6.89 -8.39 -5.18
N ASP A 78 8.14 -8.41 -4.75
CA ASP A 78 8.82 -9.69 -4.55
C ASP A 78 8.44 -10.36 -3.24
N LYS A 79 8.21 -9.56 -2.18
CA LYS A 79 7.91 -10.02 -0.83
C LYS A 79 6.82 -9.18 -0.18
N PHE A 80 6.12 -9.77 0.78
CA PHE A 80 5.21 -9.05 1.66
C PHE A 80 5.92 -8.61 2.93
N GLY A 81 5.89 -7.31 3.23
CA GLY A 81 6.18 -6.75 4.55
C GLY A 81 5.60 -5.34 4.65
N TRP A 82 5.25 -4.90 5.86
CA TRP A 82 4.58 -3.61 6.08
C TRP A 82 5.46 -2.40 5.72
N PHE A 83 6.72 -2.47 6.10
CA PHE A 83 7.77 -1.50 5.82
C PHE A 83 8.88 -2.10 4.94
N TYR A 84 8.52 -3.13 4.15
CA TYR A 84 9.45 -3.74 3.21
C TYR A 84 9.99 -2.71 2.23
N GLY A 85 11.31 -2.67 2.04
CA GLY A 85 11.98 -1.73 1.15
C GLY A 85 12.02 -0.27 1.64
N ARG A 86 11.67 0.02 2.90
CA ARG A 86 11.73 1.38 3.47
C ARG A 86 13.05 1.75 4.14
N ASN A 87 13.91 0.77 4.40
CA ASN A 87 15.19 1.04 5.04
C ASN A 87 16.15 1.66 4.01
N ASN A 88 16.69 2.85 4.31
CA ASN A 88 17.59 3.62 3.43
C ASN A 88 17.00 4.04 2.07
N SER A 89 15.67 4.13 1.95
CA SER A 89 15.03 4.65 0.73
C SER A 89 14.69 6.13 0.90
N ILE A 90 15.09 6.94 -0.09
CA ILE A 90 14.86 8.39 -0.10
C ILE A 90 13.43 8.72 -0.57
N ASP A 91 12.85 7.87 -1.44
CA ASP A 91 11.60 8.19 -2.13
C ASP A 91 10.33 7.65 -1.44
N THR A 92 10.47 6.88 -0.36
CA THR A 92 9.34 6.13 0.23
C THR A 92 8.29 6.99 0.92
N ASP A 93 8.72 8.12 1.49
CA ASP A 93 7.85 9.04 2.22
C ASP A 93 7.48 10.28 1.38
N GLY A 94 8.03 10.39 0.18
CA GLY A 94 7.77 11.47 -0.77
C GLY A 94 8.55 12.75 -0.48
N TYR A 95 8.41 13.73 -1.37
CA TYR A 95 9.02 15.05 -1.22
C TYR A 95 8.12 15.95 -0.38
N VAL A 96 8.68 16.56 0.65
CA VAL A 96 7.97 17.49 1.52
C VAL A 96 8.58 18.87 1.38
N GLU A 97 7.75 19.85 1.02
CA GLU A 97 8.14 21.26 1.08
C GLU A 97 7.69 21.84 2.41
N VAL A 98 8.62 22.43 3.15
CA VAL A 98 8.42 22.89 4.52
C VAL A 98 8.90 24.33 4.66
N THR A 99 8.17 25.17 5.39
CA THR A 99 8.59 26.56 5.61
C THR A 99 9.72 26.66 6.63
N SER A 100 10.65 27.59 6.39
CA SER A 100 11.76 27.93 7.28
C SER A 100 11.37 28.90 8.40
N GLY A 101 10.20 29.55 8.30
CA GLY A 101 9.77 30.59 9.25
C GLY A 101 10.43 31.96 9.02
N ALA A 102 11.15 32.17 7.90
CA ALA A 102 11.79 33.44 7.57
C ALA A 102 10.78 34.52 7.12
N ASP A 103 9.63 34.10 6.59
CA ASP A 103 8.58 35.02 6.12
C ASP A 103 7.60 35.37 7.25
N SER A 104 7.18 36.63 7.28
CA SER A 104 6.25 37.14 8.29
C SER A 104 4.92 36.40 8.27
N GLY A 105 4.51 35.82 9.40
CA GLY A 105 3.26 35.07 9.54
C GLY A 105 3.38 33.57 9.26
N THR A 106 4.60 33.06 8.96
CA THR A 106 4.85 31.62 8.81
C THR A 106 5.44 31.02 10.09
N ILE A 107 5.06 29.79 10.43
CA ILE A 107 5.62 29.05 11.57
C ILE A 107 6.64 28.06 11.02
N PRO A 108 7.90 28.06 11.50
CA PRO A 108 8.91 27.12 11.02
C PRO A 108 8.44 25.68 11.17
N GLY A 109 8.67 24.85 10.14
CA GLY A 109 8.29 23.44 10.14
C GLY A 109 6.86 23.16 9.66
N GLN A 110 6.10 24.17 9.22
CA GLN A 110 4.82 23.93 8.56
C GLN A 110 5.00 23.32 7.17
N ILE A 111 4.31 22.21 6.90
CA ILE A 111 4.28 21.54 5.59
C ILE A 111 3.40 22.35 4.64
N LEU A 112 3.96 22.74 3.50
CA LEU A 112 3.27 23.49 2.44
C LEU A 112 2.75 22.55 1.35
N ARG A 113 3.60 21.61 0.92
CA ARG A 113 3.28 20.66 -0.14
C ARG A 113 3.85 19.30 0.17
N TRP A 114 3.12 18.27 -0.23
CA TRP A 114 3.58 16.89 -0.22
C TRP A 114 3.49 16.33 -1.64
N ASN A 115 4.60 15.86 -2.18
CA ASN A 115 4.74 15.41 -3.56
C ASN A 115 4.20 16.43 -4.58
N GLN A 116 4.58 17.72 -4.42
CA GLN A 116 4.13 18.86 -5.24
C GLN A 116 2.63 19.18 -5.14
N GLN A 117 1.89 18.51 -4.26
CA GLN A 117 0.47 18.73 -4.04
C GLN A 117 0.22 19.48 -2.73
N GLU A 118 -0.62 20.51 -2.80
CA GLU A 118 -1.10 21.24 -1.61
C GLU A 118 -2.25 20.51 -0.90
N TYR A 119 -2.90 19.58 -1.60
CA TYR A 119 -4.03 18.80 -1.09
C TYR A 119 -3.82 17.31 -1.34
N LEU A 120 -4.24 16.48 -0.40
CA LEU A 120 -4.16 15.03 -0.51
C LEU A 120 -5.20 14.52 -1.53
N PRO A 121 -4.80 13.81 -2.60
CA PRO A 121 -5.70 13.37 -3.66
C PRO A 121 -6.59 12.19 -3.24
N PHE A 122 -6.40 11.66 -2.03
CA PHE A 122 -7.08 10.47 -1.51
C PHE A 122 -8.34 10.79 -0.72
N TYR A 123 -8.53 12.05 -0.32
CA TYR A 123 -9.66 12.51 0.47
C TYR A 123 -10.34 13.68 -0.24
N GLU A 124 -11.60 13.93 0.10
CA GLU A 124 -12.38 15.04 -0.45
C GLU A 124 -12.68 16.11 0.62
N GLY A 125 -12.90 17.34 0.16
CA GLY A 125 -13.34 18.44 1.00
C GLY A 125 -12.30 18.91 2.01
N LYS A 126 -12.70 19.09 3.28
CA LYS A 126 -11.79 19.57 4.34
C LYS A 126 -10.76 18.52 4.76
N CYS A 127 -11.02 17.23 4.51
CA CYS A 127 -10.12 16.14 4.89
C CYS A 127 -8.90 16.00 3.97
N SER A 128 -8.88 16.71 2.84
CA SER A 128 -7.75 16.75 1.91
C SER A 128 -6.76 17.86 2.22
N LYS A 129 -7.03 18.72 3.22
CA LYS A 129 -6.21 19.86 3.60
C LYS A 129 -5.26 19.54 4.74
#